data_AF-A0A7D5NA19-F1
#
_entry.id   AF-A0A7D5NA19-F1
#
_cell.length_a   1.000
_cell.length_b   1.000
_cell.length_c   1.000
_cell.angle_alpha   90.00
_cell.angle_beta   90.00
_cell.angle_gamma   90.00
#
_symmetry.space_group_name_H-M   'P 1'
#
loop_
_entity.id
_entity.type
_entity.pdbx_description
1 polymer ?
#
loop_
_entity_poly.entity_id
_entity_poly.type
_entity_poly.pdbx_seq_one_letter_code
_entity_poly.pdbx_strand_id
1 'polypeptide(L)' 'MPDRTEILNHEEALLKLNRIAYEIVENNLEHKEIVLLGIHERGCDMAGHLKSRIQEISKLKVHLGVYASTNQNPAMSH' A
#
# COMPACT_ATOMS: atom_id res chain seq x y z
N MET A 1 -20.06 -28.25 -2.50
CA MET A 1 -19.44 -27.16 -1.73
C MET A 1 -18.23 -26.71 -2.53
N PRO A 2 -18.07 -25.45 -2.94
CA PRO A 2 -16.87 -25.05 -3.66
C PRO A 2 -15.66 -25.25 -2.74
N ASP A 3 -14.62 -25.90 -3.26
CA ASP A 3 -13.38 -26.22 -2.57
C ASP A 3 -12.65 -24.91 -2.21
N ARG A 4 -12.28 -24.74 -0.93
CA ARG A 4 -11.59 -23.52 -0.45
C ARG A 4 -10.10 -23.71 -0.68
N THR A 5 -9.60 -23.19 -1.79
CA THR A 5 -8.16 -23.20 -2.11
C THR A 5 -7.47 -22.00 -1.46
N GLU A 6 -6.42 -22.24 -0.69
CA GLU A 6 -5.55 -21.18 -0.18
C GLU A 6 -4.67 -20.65 -1.32
N ILE A 7 -4.81 -19.36 -1.62
CA ILE A 7 -4.10 -18.69 -2.73
C ILE A 7 -2.80 -18.04 -2.24
N LEU A 8 -2.73 -17.71 -0.95
CA LEU A 8 -1.59 -17.01 -0.36
C LEU A 8 -1.49 -17.34 1.12
N ASN A 9 -0.38 -17.98 1.52
CA ASN A 9 -0.08 -18.17 2.93
C ASN A 9 0.59 -16.93 3.53
N HIS A 10 0.83 -16.95 4.85
CA HIS A 10 1.40 -15.82 5.57
C HIS A 10 2.80 -15.42 5.08
N GLU A 11 3.71 -16.38 4.89
CA GLU A 11 5.08 -16.11 4.44
C GLU A 11 5.08 -15.53 3.03
N GLU A 12 4.27 -16.07 2.12
CA GLU A 12 4.14 -15.56 0.76
C GLU A 12 3.58 -14.13 0.73
N ALA A 13 2.63 -13.81 1.62
CA ALA A 13 2.11 -12.45 1.77
C ALA A 13 3.19 -11.48 2.24
N LEU A 14 4.00 -11.87 3.21
CA LEU A 14 5.10 -11.04 3.71
C LEU A 14 6.17 -10.81 2.62
N LEU A 15 6.52 -11.85 1.86
CA LEU A 15 7.46 -11.73 0.73
C LEU A 15 6.94 -10.77 -0.35
N LYS A 16 5.64 -10.86 -0.70
CA LYS A 16 5.03 -9.94 -1.67
C LYS A 16 5.00 -8.51 -1.15
N LEU A 17 4.65 -8.28 0.11
CA LEU A 17 4.68 -6.95 0.72
C LEU A 17 6.09 -6.35 0.73
N ASN A 18 7.11 -7.16 1.01
CA ASN A 18 8.51 -6.73 0.92
C ASN A 18 8.87 -6.29 -0.48
N ARG A 19 8.53 -7.09 -1.49
CA ARG A 19 8.81 -6.75 -2.89
C ARG A 19 8.17 -5.42 -3.27
N ILE A 20 6.91 -5.22 -2.91
CA ILE A 20 6.19 -3.96 -3.17
C ILE A 20 6.87 -2.78 -2.47
N ALA A 21 7.34 -2.94 -1.22
CA ALA A 21 8.03 -1.87 -0.50
C ALA A 21 9.34 -1.45 -1.19
N TYR A 22 10.15 -2.41 -1.66
CA TYR A 22 11.35 -2.14 -2.45
C TYR A 22 11.01 -1.41 -3.75
N GLU A 23 10.03 -1.92 -4.51
CA GLU A 23 9.58 -1.30 -5.75
C GLU A 23 9.14 0.16 -5.52
N ILE A 24 8.41 0.46 -4.43
CA ILE A 24 8.02 1.83 -4.09
C ILE A 24 9.25 2.71 -3.83
N VAL A 25 10.24 2.23 -3.06
CA VAL A 25 11.44 3.01 -2.77
C VAL A 25 12.25 3.29 -4.03
N GLU A 26 12.48 2.27 -4.86
CA GLU A 26 13.27 2.38 -6.09
C GLU A 26 12.62 3.34 -7.10
N ASN A 27 11.29 3.31 -7.22
CA ASN A 27 10.57 4.23 -8.11
C ASN A 27 10.46 5.65 -7.56
N ASN A 28 10.86 5.91 -6.31
CA ASN A 28 10.73 7.22 -5.66
C ASN A 28 12.06 7.72 -5.05
N LEU A 29 13.20 7.28 -5.58
CA LEU A 29 14.54 7.65 -5.07
C LEU A 29 14.81 9.16 -5.09
N GLU A 30 14.21 9.88 -6.03
CA GLU A 30 14.36 11.34 -6.19
C GLU A 30 13.42 12.15 -5.27
N HIS A 31 12.45 11.49 -4.63
CA HIS A 31 11.46 12.12 -3.77
C HIS A 31 11.84 11.99 -2.30
N LYS A 32 11.54 13.03 -1.52
CA LYS A 32 11.79 13.05 -0.06
C LYS A 32 10.63 12.46 0.74
N GLU A 33 9.43 12.48 0.16
CA GLU A 33 8.22 12.00 0.81
C GLU A 33 7.19 11.48 -0.20
N ILE A 34 6.34 10.56 0.26
CA ILE A 34 5.22 9.98 -0.49
C ILE A 34 3.98 9.87 0.40
N VAL A 35 2.81 9.76 -0.23
CA VAL A 35 1.54 9.50 0.44
C VAL A 35 0.99 8.15 -0.04
N LEU A 36 0.70 7.25 0.89
CA LEU A 36 -0.02 6.00 0.62
C LEU A 36 -1.49 6.16 1.04
N LEU A 37 -2.40 5.95 0.09
CA LEU A 37 -3.84 6.00 0.33
C LEU A 37 -4.42 4.59 0.39
N GLY A 38 -4.86 4.17 1.56
CA GLY A 38 -5.55 2.89 1.75
C GLY A 38 -7.00 2.99 1.29
N ILE A 39 -7.44 2.05 0.45
CA ILE A 39 -8.84 1.98 -0.03
C ILE A 39 -9.60 0.95 0.81
N HIS A 40 -10.68 1.37 1.46
CA HIS A 40 -11.42 0.57 2.43
C HIS A 40 -10.56 0.06 3.61
N GLU A 41 -11.18 -0.59 4.60
CA GLU A 41 -10.53 -1.01 5.85
C GLU A 41 -9.25 -1.84 5.61
N ARG A 42 -9.35 -2.92 4.82
CA ARG A 42 -8.20 -3.79 4.51
C ARG A 42 -7.09 -3.07 3.73
N GLY A 43 -7.44 -2.10 2.88
CA GLY A 43 -6.44 -1.31 2.15
C GLY A 43 -5.71 -0.34 3.08
N CYS A 44 -6.36 0.14 4.14
CA CYS A 44 -5.72 0.95 5.17
C CYS A 44 -4.71 0.13 5.98
N ASP A 45 -5.08 -1.08 6.38
CA ASP A 45 -4.17 -1.99 7.07
C ASP A 45 -2.95 -2.32 6.20
N MET A 46 -3.19 -2.64 4.93
CA MET A 46 -2.10 -2.91 3.96
C MET A 46 -1.19 -1.70 3.77
N ALA A 47 -1.75 -0.49 3.65
CA ALA A 47 -0.98 0.74 3.54
C ALA A 47 -0.12 0.97 4.81
N GLY A 48 -0.67 0.67 5.99
CA GLY A 48 0.07 0.68 7.25
C GLY A 48 1.26 -0.27 7.25
N HIS A 49 1.05 -1.52 6.81
CA HIS A 49 2.13 -2.50 6.69
C HIS A 49 3.21 -2.07 5.69
N LEU A 50 2.82 -1.53 4.53
CA LEU A 50 3.78 -1.03 3.54
C LEU A 50 4.56 0.17 4.06
N LYS A 51 3.91 1.11 4.77
CA LYS A 51 4.61 2.23 5.42
C LYS A 51 5.71 1.73 6.34
N SER A 52 5.41 0.82 7.26
CA SER A 52 6.41 0.31 8.19
C SER A 52 7.60 -0.30 7.45
N ARG A 53 7.34 -1.14 6.44
CA ARG A 53 8.40 -1.77 5.63
C ARG A 53 9.26 -0.76 4.88
N ILE A 54 8.64 0.25 4.26
CA ILE A 54 9.38 1.30 3.54
C ILE A 54 10.28 2.07 4.51
N GLN A 55 9.82 2.35 5.73
CA GLN A 55 10.59 3.04 6.76
C GLN A 55 11.74 2.18 7.33
N GLU A 56 11.62 0.85 7.29
CA GLU A 56 12.69 -0.06 7.67
C GLU A 56 13.83 -0.07 6.64
N ILE A 57 13.52 0.07 5.35
CA ILE A 57 14.50 -0.04 4.25
C ILE A 57 14.99 1.31 3.71
N SER A 58 14.34 2.43 4.05
CA SER A 58 14.63 3.75 3.48
C SER A 58 14.33 4.90 4.45
N LYS A 59 14.96 6.05 4.21
CA LYS A 59 14.65 7.33 4.89
C LYS A 59 13.46 8.07 4.27
N LEU A 60 12.80 7.47 3.26
CA LEU A 60 11.65 8.05 2.59
C LEU A 60 10.52 8.30 3.61
N LYS A 61 10.05 9.54 3.70
CA LYS A 61 8.96 9.89 4.61
C LYS A 61 7.63 9.44 4.01
N VAL A 62 6.92 8.55 4.71
CA VAL A 62 5.65 8.00 4.23
C VAL A 62 4.49 8.51 5.07
N HIS A 63 3.56 9.20 4.41
CA HIS A 63 2.29 9.63 4.99
C HIS A 63 1.20 8.61 4.65
N LEU A 64 0.23 8.43 5.57
CA LEU A 64 -0.93 7.57 5.35
C LEU A 64 -2.18 8.42 5.21
N GLY A 65 -3.01 8.08 4.24
CA GLY A 65 -4.38 8.58 4.12
C GLY A 65 -5.35 7.45 3.83
N VAL A 66 -6.63 7.75 3.97
CA VAL A 66 -7.72 6.83 3.67
C VAL A 66 -8.52 7.38 2.50
N TYR A 67 -8.75 6.54 1.49
CA TYR A 67 -9.66 6.87 0.40
C TYR A 67 -11.01 6.20 0.65
N ALA A 68 -12.01 7.01 0.99
CA ALA A 68 -13.40 6.60 1.11
C ALA A 68 -14.12 6.93 -0.20
N SER A 69 -14.13 5.99 -1.15
CA SER A 69 -14.94 6.13 -2.36
C SER A 69 -16.42 6.01 -1.98
N THR A 70 -17.05 7.12 -1.64
CA THR A 70 -18.50 7.28 -1.81
C THR A 70 -18.71 7.63 -3.28
N ASN A 71 -19.66 6.96 -3.94
CA ASN A 71 -19.98 7.13 -5.35
C ASN A 71 -20.46 8.56 -5.62
N GLN A 72 -19.52 9.49 -5.77
CA GLN A 72 -19.73 10.87 -6.21
C GLN A 72 -18.56 11.17 -7.13
N ASN A 73 -18.83 11.04 -8.42
CA ASN A 73 -17.99 11.50 -9.51
C ASN A 73 -17.52 12.94 -9.22
N PRO A 74 -16.24 13.21 -8.93
CA PRO A 74 -15.71 14.55 -9.02
C PRO A 74 -15.12 14.64 -10.42
N ALA A 75 -15.97 14.93 -11.40
CA ALA A 75 -15.51 15.76 -12.49
C ALA A 75 -15.08 17.07 -11.84
N MET A 76 -13.79 17.41 -11.83
CA MET A 76 -13.22 18.75 -11.95
C MET A 76 -11.68 18.58 -12.07
N SER A 77 -11.03 18.96 -13.16
CA SER A 77 -10.91 20.30 -13.76
C SER A 77 -9.93 21.19 -13.01
N HIS A 78 -8.87 21.55 -13.74
CA HIS A 78 -7.86 22.60 -13.55
C HIS A 78 -6.87 22.47 -12.40
#